data_AF-A0A1C6GWY2-F1
#
_entry.id   AF-A0A1C6GWY2-F1
#
_cell.length_a   1.000
_cell.length_b   1.000
_cell.length_c   1.000
_cell.angle_alpha   90.00
_cell.angle_beta   90.00
_cell.angle_gamma   90.00
#
_symmetry.space_group_name_H-M   'P 1'
#
loop_
_entity.id
_entity.type
_entity.pdbx_description
1 polymer ?
#
loop_
_entity_poly.entity_id
_entity_poly.type
_entity_poly.pdbx_seq_one_letter_code
_entity_poly.pdbx_strand_id
1 'polypeptide(L)'
;MPGLLSLFWCRWLMIIAGVAGYYLQKNGYPLACLILGLILGNLAEDNFCRAMRISRNSLSIFFTRPVSLILILIIAFSFAWPQIKKHLSKAKAQKVQ
;
A
#
# COMPACT_ATOMS: atom_id res chain seq x y z
N MET A 1 18.84 -5.03 -29.58
CA MET A 1 19.03 -3.69 -28.97
C MET A 1 17.85 -3.36 -28.04
N PRO A 2 17.86 -3.70 -26.73
CA PRO A 2 16.74 -3.34 -25.83
C PRO A 2 17.16 -2.57 -24.56
N GLY A 3 18.20 -1.73 -24.62
CA GLY A 3 18.68 -0.96 -23.45
C GLY A 3 18.09 0.44 -23.29
N LEU A 4 17.55 1.04 -24.36
CA LEU A 4 17.10 2.43 -24.32
C LEU A 4 15.76 2.58 -23.58
N LEU A 5 14.79 1.68 -23.83
CA LEU A 5 13.45 1.74 -23.22
C LEU A 5 13.47 1.60 -21.68
N SER A 6 14.36 0.75 -21.15
CA SER A 6 14.55 0.61 -19.71
C SER A 6 15.16 1.85 -19.08
N LEU A 7 16.06 2.56 -19.79
CA LEU A 7 16.62 3.84 -19.34
C LEU A 7 15.56 4.94 -19.28
N PHE A 8 14.63 4.97 -20.24
CA PHE A 8 13.47 5.86 -20.15
C PHE A 8 12.67 5.55 -18.88
N TRP A 9 12.34 4.28 -18.62
CA TRP A 9 11.56 3.88 -17.46
C TRP A 9 12.24 4.22 -16.12
N CYS A 10 13.53 3.91 -15.98
CA CYS A 10 14.30 4.23 -14.77
C CYS A 10 14.41 5.75 -14.56
N ARG A 11 14.59 6.52 -15.64
CA ARG A 11 14.65 7.99 -15.56
C ARG A 11 13.33 8.57 -15.06
N TRP A 12 12.19 8.12 -15.57
CA TRP A 12 10.88 8.56 -15.09
C TRP A 12 10.64 8.15 -13.62
N LEU A 13 11.00 6.93 -13.23
CA LEU A 13 10.90 6.46 -11.84
C LEU A 13 11.75 7.31 -10.88
N MET A 14 13.00 7.62 -11.22
CA MET A 14 13.87 8.47 -10.40
C MET A 14 13.30 9.89 -10.24
N ILE A 15 12.77 10.47 -11.33
CA ILE A 15 12.14 11.79 -11.28
C ILE A 15 10.91 11.76 -10.35
N ILE A 16 10.03 10.78 -10.50
CA ILE A 16 8.82 10.65 -9.68
C ILE A 16 9.19 10.43 -8.20
N ALA A 17 10.13 9.53 -7.91
CA ALA A 17 10.57 9.26 -6.55
C ALA A 17 11.24 10.49 -5.89
N GLY A 18 12.04 11.25 -6.66
CA GLY A 18 12.65 12.49 -6.20
C GLY A 18 11.62 13.58 -5.87
N VAL A 19 10.61 13.76 -6.73
CA VAL A 19 9.50 14.70 -6.48
C VAL A 19 8.68 14.27 -5.27
N ALA A 20 8.37 12.98 -5.13
CA ALA A 20 7.64 12.43 -3.99
C ALA A 20 8.40 12.65 -2.67
N GLY A 21 9.71 12.40 -2.67
CA GLY A 21 10.59 12.66 -1.51
C GLY A 21 10.67 14.13 -1.14
N TYR A 22 10.76 15.02 -2.13
CA TYR A 22 10.73 16.47 -1.92
C TYR A 22 9.39 16.94 -1.30
N TYR A 23 8.26 16.40 -1.78
CA TYR A 23 6.95 16.72 -1.23
C TYR A 23 6.80 16.24 0.22
N LEU A 24 7.33 15.07 0.55
CA LEU A 24 7.36 14.56 1.92
C LEU A 24 8.19 15.48 2.84
N GLN A 25 9.38 15.89 2.39
CA GLN A 25 10.22 16.81 3.15
C GLN A 25 9.55 18.18 3.35
N LYS A 26 8.91 18.72 2.30
CA LYS A 26 8.20 20.01 2.36
C LYS A 26 7.03 20.01 3.33
N ASN A 27 6.33 18.89 3.49
CA ASN A 27 5.22 18.76 4.44
C ASN A 27 5.67 18.47 5.88
N GLY A 28 6.99 18.51 6.16
CA GLY A 28 7.52 18.30 7.51
C GLY A 28 7.40 16.86 8.00
N TYR A 29 7.19 15.88 7.10
CA TYR A 29 7.23 14.48 7.50
C TYR A 29 8.64 14.15 8.00
N PRO A 30 8.78 13.57 9.21
CA PRO A 30 10.08 13.28 9.77
C PRO A 30 10.79 12.23 8.91
N LEU A 31 12.11 12.38 8.74
CA LEU A 31 12.95 11.45 7.99
C LEU A 31 12.79 10.00 8.47
N ALA A 32 12.50 9.82 9.76
CA ALA A 32 12.21 8.53 10.37
C ALA A 32 11.07 7.78 9.68
N CYS A 33 9.96 8.43 9.27
CA CYS A 33 8.86 7.76 8.57
C CYS A 33 9.29 7.24 7.19
N LEU A 34 10.20 7.95 6.53
CA LEU A 34 10.75 7.56 5.23
C LEU A 34 11.63 6.32 5.37
N ILE A 35 12.52 6.31 6.37
CA ILE A 35 13.38 5.16 6.69
C ILE A 35 12.53 3.97 7.11
N LEU A 36 11.53 4.18 7.97
CA LEU A 36 10.65 3.12 8.44
C LEU A 36 9.85 2.51 7.29
N GLY A 37 9.34 3.34 6.38
CA GLY A 37 8.68 2.88 5.16
C GLY A 37 9.58 2.06 4.25
N LEU A 38 10.86 2.45 4.11
CA LEU A 38 11.84 1.68 3.34
C LEU A 38 12.13 0.31 3.95
N ILE A 39 12.32 0.25 5.27
CA ILE A 39 12.57 -1.00 6.01
C ILE A 39 11.35 -1.92 5.92
N LEU A 40 10.16 -1.37 6.21
CA LEU A 40 8.90 -2.11 6.11
C LEU A 40 8.63 -2.57 4.68
N GLY A 41 9.00 -1.78 3.68
CA GLY A 41 8.90 -2.12 2.27
C GLY A 41 9.73 -3.36 1.93
N ASN A 42 11.01 -3.37 2.30
CA ASN A 42 11.88 -4.52 2.08
C ASN A 42 11.35 -5.77 2.80
N LEU A 43 10.89 -5.61 4.05
CA LEU A 43 10.29 -6.69 4.81
C LEU A 43 9.00 -7.21 4.15
N ALA A 44 8.18 -6.33 3.59
CA ALA A 44 6.96 -6.70 2.87
C ALA A 44 7.28 -7.50 1.60
N GLU A 45 8.29 -7.07 0.82
CA GLU A 45 8.72 -7.77 -0.39
C GLU A 45 9.27 -9.17 -0.07
N ASP A 46 10.12 -9.30 0.95
CA ASP A 46 10.65 -10.58 1.40
C ASP A 46 9.54 -11.54 1.82
N ASN A 47 8.58 -11.06 2.62
CA ASN A 47 7.44 -11.85 3.07
C ASN A 47 6.50 -12.21 1.90
N PHE A 48 6.31 -11.31 0.94
CA PHE A 48 5.51 -11.54 -0.25
C PHE A 48 6.15 -12.61 -1.14
N CYS A 49 7.44 -12.50 -1.42
CA CYS A 49 8.20 -13.50 -2.16
C CYS A 49 8.22 -14.88 -1.46
N ARG A 50 8.40 -14.89 -0.14
CA ARG A 50 8.30 -16.10 0.68
C ARG A 50 6.91 -16.73 0.58
N ALA A 51 5.85 -15.95 0.71
CA ALA A 51 4.47 -16.42 0.59
C ALA A 51 4.19 -17.01 -0.80
N MET A 52 4.59 -16.32 -1.88
CA MET A 52 4.44 -16.80 -3.26
C MET A 52 5.21 -18.10 -3.53
N ARG A 53 6.41 -18.23 -2.96
CA ARG A 53 7.23 -19.44 -3.10
C ARG A 53 6.60 -20.64 -2.39
N ILE A 54 6.09 -20.44 -1.17
CA ILE A 54 5.31 -21.47 -0.44
C ILE A 54 4.03 -21.82 -1.22
N SER A 55 3.46 -20.86 -1.92
CA SER A 55 2.20 -20.98 -2.63
C SER A 55 2.29 -21.63 -4.02
N ARG A 56 3.50 -21.89 -4.53
CA ARG A 56 3.70 -22.36 -5.91
C ARG A 56 2.96 -21.49 -6.93
N ASN A 57 3.09 -20.16 -6.78
CA ASN A 57 2.51 -19.17 -7.70
C ASN A 57 0.96 -19.20 -7.78
N SER A 58 0.27 -19.63 -6.72
CA SER A 58 -1.19 -19.65 -6.67
C SER A 58 -1.73 -18.60 -5.70
N LEU A 59 -2.22 -17.48 -6.23
CA LEU A 59 -2.89 -16.43 -5.43
C LEU A 59 -4.11 -16.95 -4.65
N SER A 60 -4.60 -18.15 -4.97
CA SER A 60 -5.63 -18.86 -4.23
C SER A 60 -5.27 -19.14 -2.77
N ILE A 61 -3.99 -19.17 -2.38
CA ILE A 61 -3.59 -19.46 -0.99
C ILE A 61 -4.10 -18.42 0.01
N PHE A 62 -4.28 -17.17 -0.42
CA PHE A 62 -4.89 -16.13 0.43
C PHE A 62 -6.35 -16.45 0.79
N PHE A 63 -7.04 -17.27 -0.03
CA PHE A 63 -8.40 -17.76 0.22
C PHE A 63 -8.45 -19.17 0.81
N THR A 64 -7.49 -20.04 0.48
CA THR A 64 -7.46 -21.43 0.98
C THR A 64 -6.99 -21.52 2.44
N ARG A 65 -6.18 -20.56 2.92
CA ARG A 65 -5.72 -20.52 4.32
C ARG A 65 -6.70 -19.71 5.18
N PRO A 66 -7.43 -20.35 6.12
CA PRO A 66 -8.47 -19.68 6.91
C PRO A 66 -7.93 -18.49 7.73
N VAL A 67 -6.68 -18.55 8.19
CA VAL A 67 -6.03 -17.46 8.92
C VAL A 67 -5.85 -16.20 8.05
N SER A 68 -5.45 -16.37 6.79
CA SER A 68 -5.28 -15.24 5.86
C SER A 68 -6.62 -14.60 5.50
N LEU A 69 -7.65 -15.42 5.31
CA LEU A 69 -9.00 -14.95 5.00
C LEU A 69 -9.61 -14.14 6.15
N ILE A 70 -9.44 -14.60 7.39
CA ILE A 70 -9.87 -13.88 8.60
C ILE A 70 -9.13 -12.54 8.72
N LEU A 71 -7.81 -12.52 8.50
CA LEU A 71 -7.02 -11.30 8.53
C LEU A 71 -7.47 -10.29 7.46
N ILE A 72 -7.70 -10.73 6.22
CA ILE A 72 -8.19 -9.89 5.13
C ILE A 72 -9.57 -9.31 5.47
N LEU A 73 -10.47 -10.13 6.03
CA LEU A 73 -11.80 -9.67 6.47
C LEU A 73 -11.69 -8.63 7.59
N ILE A 74 -10.81 -8.82 8.57
CA ILE A 74 -10.60 -7.86 9.66
C ILE A 74 -10.04 -6.54 9.12
N ILE A 75 -9.07 -6.59 8.18
CA ILE A 75 -8.50 -5.39 7.56
C ILE A 75 -9.57 -4.65 6.75
N ALA A 76 -10.32 -5.37 5.92
CA ALA A 76 -11.41 -4.81 5.12
C ALA A 76 -12.48 -4.18 6.02
N PHE A 77 -12.86 -4.87 7.10
CA PHE A 77 -13.83 -4.37 8.07
C PHE A 77 -13.32 -3.12 8.81
N SER A 78 -12.08 -3.14 9.29
CA SER A 78 -11.44 -2.02 9.99
C SER A 78 -11.29 -0.79 9.09
N PHE A 79 -11.03 -0.98 7.79
CA PHE A 79 -10.96 0.13 6.84
C PHE A 79 -12.34 0.62 6.41
N ALA A 80 -13.30 -0.29 6.24
CA ALA A 80 -14.68 0.06 5.87
C ALA A 80 -15.43 0.74 7.02
N TRP A 81 -15.18 0.36 8.28
CA TRP A 81 -15.84 0.92 9.47
C TRP A 81 -15.78 2.47 9.57
N PRO A 82 -14.60 3.13 9.45
CA PRO A 82 -14.52 4.58 9.43
C PRO A 82 -15.05 5.19 8.13
N GLN A 83 -14.92 4.50 6.98
CA GLN A 83 -15.40 4.99 5.67
C GLN A 83 -16.93 5.01 5.61
N ILE A 84 -17.60 3.97 6.09
CA ILE A 84 -19.06 3.84 6.16
C ILE A 84 -19.64 4.90 7.13
N LYS A 85 -19.02 5.11 8.30
CA LYS A 85 -19.40 6.21 9.20
C LYS A 85 -19.18 7.59 8.57
N LYS A 86 -18.11 7.81 7.81
CA LYS A 86 -17.87 9.08 7.10
C LYS A 86 -18.92 9.35 6.02
N HIS A 87 -19.35 8.31 5.29
CA HIS A 87 -20.39 8.43 4.27
C HIS A 87 -21.80 8.59 4.85
N LEU A 88 -22.13 7.90 5.95
CA LEU A 88 -23.41 8.05 6.66
C LEU A 88 -23.49 9.34 7.49
N SER A 89 -22.35 9.87 7.96
CA SER A 89 -22.28 11.17 8.67
C SER A 89 -22.49 12.35 7.73
N LYS A 90 -22.13 12.24 6.45
CA LYS A 90 -22.47 13.27 5.45
C LYS A 90 -23.97 13.33 5.16
N ALA A 91 -24.69 12.21 5.28
CA ALA A 91 -26.15 12.17 5.11
C ALA A 91 -26.95 12.72 6.32
N LYS A 92 -26.32 12.88 7.48
CA LYS A 92 -26.99 13.41 8.70
C LYS A 92 -26.81 14.92 8.92
N ALA A 93 -25.83 15.56 8.28
CA ALA A 93 -25.63 17.02 8.36
C ALA A 93 -26.57 17.84 7.46
N GLN A 94 -27.23 17.20 6.48
CA GLN A 94 -28.14 17.87 5.54
C GLN A 94 -29.63 17.71 5.90
N LYS A 95 -29.95 17.05 7.02
CA LYS A 95 -31.34 16.79 7.46
C LYS A 95 -31.72 17.54 8.75
N VAL A 96 -31.00 18.63 9.05
CA VAL A 96 -31.33 19.61 10.11
C VAL A 96 -31.04 21.02 9.60
N GLN A 97 -31.50 21.32 8.38
CA GLN A 97 -31.68 22.69 7.94
C GLN A 97 -33.05 22.81 7.27
#